data_AF-A0AB33A4S4-F1
#
_entry.id   AF-A0AB33A4S4-F1
#
_cell.length_a   1.000
_cell.length_b   1.000
_cell.length_c   1.000
_cell.angle_alpha   90.00
_cell.angle_beta   90.00
_cell.angle_gamma   90.00
#
_symmetry.space_group_name_H-M   'P 1'
#
loop_
_entity.id
_entity.type
_entity.pdbx_description
1 polymer ?
#
loop_
_entity_poly.entity_id
_entity_poly.type
_entity_poly.pdbx_seq_one_letter_code
_entity_poly.pdbx_strand_id
1 'polypeptide(L)'
;MSLAELFDEPQHARGPDAQRCSAGDHPAEWATLTVGWSRVVGAAKVIQSRHSEDSRDDVLRQCADASREAAVSELRWCWARLVNKFIEGMGDV
;
A
#
# COMPACT_ATOMS: atom_id res chain seq x y z
N MET A 1 4.84 -15.33 -4.91
CA MET A 1 4.27 -13.96 -4.98
C MET A 1 5.35 -12.90 -4.78
N SER A 2 5.89 -12.37 -5.86
CA SER A 2 6.79 -11.21 -5.87
C SER A 2 6.04 -9.94 -5.42
N LEU A 3 6.76 -8.89 -5.02
CA LEU A 3 6.16 -7.56 -4.82
C LEU A 3 5.39 -7.12 -6.07
N ALA A 4 5.86 -7.45 -7.28
CA ALA A 4 5.16 -7.14 -8.52
C ALA A 4 3.82 -7.89 -8.63
N GLU A 5 3.74 -9.16 -8.24
CA GLU A 5 2.50 -9.95 -8.25
C GLU A 5 1.49 -9.47 -7.19
N LEU A 6 1.98 -8.85 -6.10
CA LEU A 6 1.13 -8.16 -5.13
C LEU A 6 0.46 -6.90 -5.71
N PHE A 7 1.03 -6.37 -6.80
CA PHE A 7 0.61 -5.15 -7.45
C PHE A 7 0.03 -5.39 -8.87
N ASP A 8 -0.31 -6.64 -9.20
CA ASP A 8 -0.84 -7.02 -10.53
C ASP A 8 -2.37 -7.04 -10.61
N GLU A 9 -3.10 -6.86 -9.50
CA GLU A 9 -4.55 -6.66 -9.56
C GLU A 9 -4.84 -5.29 -10.21
N PRO A 10 -5.54 -5.22 -11.35
CA PRO A 10 -5.40 -4.12 -12.31
C PRO A 10 -5.89 -2.73 -11.87
N GLN A 11 -6.46 -2.59 -10.66
CA GLN A 11 -7.13 -1.36 -10.23
C GLN A 11 -6.66 -0.78 -8.89
N HIS A 12 -6.00 -1.56 -8.02
CA HIS A 12 -5.67 -1.12 -6.64
C HIS A 12 -4.18 -0.90 -6.37
N ALA A 13 -3.35 -1.10 -7.39
CA ALA A 13 -1.91 -1.26 -7.24
C ALA A 13 -1.05 -0.22 -7.97
N ARG A 14 -1.62 0.59 -8.86
CA ARG A 14 -0.94 1.81 -9.30
C ARG A 14 -1.01 2.79 -8.13
N GLY A 15 0.02 3.62 -7.97
CA GLY A 15 0.02 4.69 -6.98
C GLY A 15 -1.23 5.57 -7.11
N PRO A 16 -1.37 6.62 -6.28
CA PRO A 16 -2.55 7.47 -6.34
C PRO A 16 -2.86 7.87 -7.79
N ASP A 17 -4.12 7.73 -8.20
CA ASP A 17 -4.55 7.97 -9.58
C ASP A 17 -4.74 9.47 -9.76
N ALA A 18 -3.80 10.12 -10.45
CA ALA A 18 -3.78 11.57 -10.64
C ALA A 18 -5.03 12.11 -11.33
N GLN A 19 -5.65 11.33 -12.22
CA GLN A 19 -6.85 11.72 -12.94
C GLN A 19 -8.09 11.61 -12.05
N ARG A 20 -8.19 10.53 -11.27
CA ARG A 20 -9.27 10.35 -10.28
C ARG A 20 -9.15 11.31 -9.09
N CYS A 21 -7.93 11.75 -8.81
CA CYS A 21 -7.62 12.64 -7.69
C CYS A 21 -7.58 14.12 -8.08
N SER A 22 -7.95 14.49 -9.31
CA SER A 22 -7.86 15.86 -9.84
C SER A 22 -6.59 16.59 -9.41
N ALA A 23 -5.43 15.93 -9.58
CA ALA A 23 -4.16 16.36 -8.97
C ALA A 23 -3.72 17.79 -9.37
N GLY A 24 -4.21 18.28 -10.52
CA GLY A 24 -3.98 19.66 -10.97
C GLY A 24 -4.84 20.70 -10.22
N ASP A 25 -6.03 20.32 -9.78
CA ASP A 25 -6.98 21.20 -9.09
C ASP A 25 -6.76 21.19 -7.56
N HIS A 26 -6.21 20.09 -7.02
CA HIS A 26 -5.97 19.88 -5.59
C HIS A 26 -4.50 19.49 -5.28
N PRO A 27 -3.52 20.37 -5.53
CA PRO A 27 -2.10 20.03 -5.42
C PRO A 27 -1.63 19.77 -3.98
N ALA A 28 -2.23 20.42 -2.98
CA ALA A 28 -1.83 20.27 -1.57
C ALA A 28 -2.32 18.93 -0.99
N GLU A 29 -3.56 18.58 -1.30
CA GLU A 29 -4.17 17.31 -0.96
C GLU A 29 -3.41 16.19 -1.69
N TRP A 30 -3.11 16.37 -2.98
CA TRP A 30 -2.38 15.41 -3.78
C TRP A 30 -0.98 15.11 -3.21
N ALA A 31 -0.27 16.14 -2.75
CA ALA A 31 1.02 15.99 -2.08
C ALA A 31 0.88 15.13 -0.81
N THR A 32 -0.17 15.36 -0.02
CA THR A 32 -0.47 14.56 1.18
C THR A 32 -0.71 13.09 0.83
N LEU A 33 -1.50 12.81 -0.21
CA LEU A 33 -1.76 11.45 -0.67
C LEU A 33 -0.49 10.75 -1.17
N THR A 34 0.38 11.47 -1.88
CA THR A 34 1.66 10.96 -2.38
C THR A 34 2.65 10.65 -1.25
N VAL A 35 2.66 11.46 -0.17
CA VAL A 35 3.42 11.15 1.05
C VAL A 35 2.86 9.90 1.73
N GLY A 36 1.54 9.77 1.80
CA GLY A 36 0.86 8.57 2.31
C GLY A 36 1.27 7.31 1.53
N TRP A 37 1.24 7.38 0.20
CA TRP A 37 1.70 6.31 -0.68
C TRP A 37 3.17 5.93 -0.44
N SER A 38 4.06 6.91 -0.32
CA SER A 38 5.48 6.68 -0.04
C SER A 38 5.70 5.91 1.27
N ARG A 39 4.89 6.19 2.30
CA ARG A 39 4.90 5.45 3.56
C ARG A 39 4.41 4.01 3.41
N VAL A 40 3.34 3.79 2.63
CA VAL A 40 2.82 2.45 2.32
C VAL A 40 3.89 1.61 1.61
N VAL A 41 4.56 2.17 0.60
CA VAL A 41 5.67 1.49 -0.10
C VAL A 41 6.82 1.18 0.85
N GLY A 42 7.16 2.11 1.76
CA GLY A 42 8.16 1.88 2.80
C GLY A 42 7.81 0.70 3.70
N ALA A 43 6.57 0.65 4.20
CA ALA A 43 6.08 -0.46 5.03
C ALA A 43 6.09 -1.81 4.27
N ALA A 44 5.67 -1.82 3.00
CA ALA A 44 5.71 -3.02 2.17
C ALA A 44 7.13 -3.58 2.01
N LYS A 45 8.14 -2.70 1.83
CA LYS A 45 9.56 -3.10 1.77
C LYS A 45 10.03 -3.71 3.08
N VAL A 46 9.64 -3.14 4.22
CA VAL A 46 9.96 -3.70 5.55
C VAL A 46 9.37 -5.09 5.72
N ILE A 47 8.08 -5.27 5.41
CA ILE A 47 7.40 -6.58 5.48
C ILE A 47 8.10 -7.60 4.59
N GLN A 48 8.47 -7.22 3.36
CA GLN A 48 9.16 -8.11 2.43
C GLN A 48 10.58 -8.48 2.90
N SER A 49 11.32 -7.53 3.47
CA SER A 49 12.64 -7.80 4.06
C SER A 49 12.52 -8.78 5.22
N ARG A 50 11.55 -8.55 6.12
CA ARG A 50 11.33 -9.39 7.28
C ARG A 50 10.91 -10.81 6.90
N HIS A 51 9.99 -10.93 5.94
CA HIS A 51 9.62 -12.23 5.38
C HIS A 51 10.84 -13.00 4.84
N SER A 52 11.76 -12.33 4.15
CA SER A 52 12.98 -12.97 3.64
C SER A 52 13.91 -13.45 4.74
N GLU A 53 13.97 -12.77 5.88
CA GLU A 53 14.75 -13.18 7.05
C GLU A 53 14.07 -14.36 7.75
N ASP A 54 12.79 -14.21 8.08
CA ASP A 54 11.97 -15.20 8.79
C ASP A 54 11.90 -16.53 8.02
N SER A 55 11.88 -16.48 6.68
CA SER A 55 11.88 -17.68 5.82
C SER A 55 13.15 -18.53 5.93
N ARG A 56 14.23 -18.01 6.51
CA ARG A 56 15.51 -18.71 6.69
C ARG A 56 15.68 -19.28 8.09
N ASP A 57 14.79 -18.95 9.02
CA ASP A 57 14.78 -19.48 10.39
C ASP A 57 13.90 -20.73 10.48
N ASP A 58 14.36 -21.76 11.20
CA ASP A 58 13.71 -23.08 11.25
C ASP A 58 12.33 -23.06 11.91
N VAL A 59 12.09 -22.13 12.82
CA VAL A 59 10.81 -21.99 13.52
C VAL A 59 9.93 -20.99 12.78
N LEU A 60 10.46 -19.81 12.46
CA LEU A 60 9.67 -18.73 11.86
C LEU A 60 9.19 -19.06 10.45
N ARG A 61 9.93 -19.88 9.68
CA ARG A 61 9.49 -20.32 8.34
C ARG A 61 8.13 -21.02 8.34
N GLN A 62 7.71 -21.59 9.47
CA GLN A 62 6.41 -22.26 9.58
C GLN A 62 5.22 -21.29 9.56
N CYS A 63 5.45 -20.01 9.87
CA CYS A 63 4.42 -18.97 9.87
C CYS A 63 4.76 -17.74 9.00
N ALA A 64 5.93 -17.70 8.37
CA ALA A 64 6.42 -16.54 7.62
C ALA A 64 5.45 -16.10 6.50
N ASP A 65 4.97 -17.05 5.68
CA ASP A 65 4.06 -16.75 4.56
C ASP A 65 2.71 -16.19 5.04
N ALA A 66 2.09 -16.85 6.02
CA ALA A 66 0.81 -16.40 6.59
C ALA A 66 0.94 -15.01 7.25
N SER A 67 2.05 -14.76 7.95
CA SER A 67 2.31 -13.47 8.58
C SER A 67 2.50 -12.36 7.54
N ARG A 68 3.24 -12.63 6.46
CA ARG A 68 3.40 -11.70 5.33
C ARG A 68 2.05 -11.40 4.69
N GLU A 69 1.27 -12.41 4.37
CA GLU A 69 -0.02 -12.26 3.69
C GLU A 69 -1.00 -11.42 4.51
N ALA A 70 -1.11 -11.68 5.81
CA ALA A 70 -1.94 -10.90 6.73
C ALA A 70 -1.47 -9.43 6.78
N ALA A 71 -0.17 -9.18 7.03
CA ALA A 71 0.38 -7.84 7.13
C ALA A 71 0.19 -7.02 5.84
N VAL A 72 0.36 -7.67 4.69
CA VAL A 72 0.17 -7.04 3.40
C VAL A 72 -1.30 -6.74 3.10
N SER A 73 -2.21 -7.62 3.48
CA SER A 73 -3.65 -7.41 3.31
C SER A 73 -4.13 -6.21 4.11
N GLU A 74 -3.67 -6.07 5.36
CA GLU A 74 -3.94 -4.89 6.19
C GLU A 74 -3.34 -3.61 5.59
N LEU A 75 -2.15 -3.71 4.98
CA LEU A 75 -1.52 -2.57 4.33
C LEU A 75 -2.32 -2.10 3.09
N ARG A 76 -2.86 -3.04 2.30
CA ARG A 76 -3.77 -2.74 1.18
C ARG A 76 -5.06 -2.06 1.68
N TRP A 77 -5.62 -2.54 2.79
CA TRP A 77 -6.80 -1.94 3.40
C TRP A 77 -6.52 -0.50 3.90
N CYS A 78 -5.39 -0.29 4.57
CA CYS A 78 -4.95 1.04 5.00
C CYS A 78 -4.83 2.01 3.82
N TRP A 79 -4.25 1.55 2.71
CA TRP A 79 -4.13 2.36 1.49
C TRP A 79 -5.49 2.74 0.91
N ALA A 80 -6.40 1.77 0.75
CA ALA A 80 -7.76 2.03 0.26
C ALA A 80 -8.49 3.06 1.13
N ARG A 81 -8.33 2.99 2.46
CA ARG A 81 -8.93 3.96 3.39
C ARG A 81 -8.34 5.37 3.26
N LEU A 82 -7.03 5.50 3.00
CA LEU A 82 -6.40 6.79 2.75
C LEU A 82 -6.90 7.43 1.46
N VAL A 83 -7.00 6.65 0.38
CA VAL A 83 -7.55 7.12 -0.91
C VAL A 83 -9.01 7.51 -0.77
N ASN A 84 -9.85 6.70 -0.09
CA ASN A 84 -11.26 7.04 0.10
C ASN A 84 -11.45 8.34 0.88
N LYS A 85 -10.72 8.53 1.99
CA LYS A 85 -10.76 9.80 2.75
C LYS A 85 -10.35 11.00 1.90
N PHE A 86 -9.35 10.81 1.04
CA PHE A 86 -8.91 11.86 0.13
C PHE A 86 -10.02 12.20 -0.89
N ILE A 87 -10.67 11.21 -1.50
CA ILE A 87 -11.76 11.42 -2.46
C ILE A 87 -12.99 12.06 -1.78
N GLU A 88 -13.38 11.57 -0.60
CA GLU A 88 -14.49 12.16 0.18
C GLU A 88 -14.22 13.64 0.51
N GLY A 89 -13.00 13.97 0.92
CA GLY A 89 -12.61 15.35 1.20
C GLY A 89 -12.62 16.31 0.00
N MET A 90 -12.60 15.78 -1.23
CA MET A 90 -12.73 16.58 -2.46
C MET A 90 -14.19 16.66 -2.97
N GLY A 91 -15.09 15.82 -2.49
CA GLY A 91 -16.50 15.77 -2.93
C GLY A 91 -17.44 16.74 -2.21
N ASP A 92 -17.01 17.29 -1.07
CA ASP A 92 -17.80 18.20 -0.21
C ASP A 92 -17.49 19.70 -0.44
N VAL A 93 -17.04 20.09 -1.64
CA VAL A 93 -16.82 21.50 -2.05
C VAL A 93 -17.80 21.91 -3.14
#